data_AF-A0A2J7YNS4-F1
#
_entry.id   AF-A0A2J7YNS4-F1
#
_cell.length_a   1.000
_cell.length_b   1.000
_cell.length_c   1.000
_cell.angle_alpha   90.00
_cell.angle_beta   90.00
_cell.angle_gamma   90.00
#
_symmetry.space_group_name_H-M   'P 1'
#
loop_
_entity.id
_entity.type
_entity.pdbx_description
1 polymer ?
#
loop_
_entity_poly.entity_id
_entity_poly.type
_entity_poly.pdbx_seq_one_letter_code
_entity_poly.pdbx_strand_id
1 'polypeptide(L)'
;MWADKSYTEVTFKGCRPTEPASNFDKSVDIQLYTAGFGDKVGPLKHFTKCFELSTSTATWTGLPKGLYYFKIVKIGGESHELKKIDVDQVRVDTTLAD
;
A
#
# COMPACT_ATOMS: atom_id res chain seq x y z
N MET A 1 13.02 -26.86 -2.08
CA MET A 1 12.76 -26.22 -0.78
C MET A 1 11.51 -25.39 -0.98
N TRP A 2 10.34 -25.90 -0.59
CA TRP A 2 9.05 -25.27 -0.90
C TRP A 2 8.88 -24.01 -0.06
N ALA A 3 8.46 -22.92 -0.71
CA ALA A 3 8.17 -21.67 -0.03
C ALA A 3 6.72 -21.75 0.48
N ASP A 4 6.51 -22.35 1.65
CA ASP A 4 5.22 -22.40 2.36
C ASP A 4 4.64 -21.01 2.77
N LYS A 5 5.15 -19.92 2.20
CA LYS A 5 4.93 -18.55 2.66
C LYS A 5 4.45 -17.68 1.50
N SER A 6 3.17 -17.33 1.53
CA SER A 6 2.57 -16.47 0.52
C SER A 6 3.22 -15.07 0.55
N TYR A 7 3.38 -14.49 -0.64
CA TYR A 7 4.01 -13.19 -0.91
C TYR A 7 2.97 -12.23 -1.49
N THR A 8 3.07 -10.96 -1.12
CA THR A 8 2.32 -9.87 -1.75
C THR A 8 3.21 -8.65 -1.81
N GLU A 9 3.33 -8.07 -2.98
CA GLU A 9 3.95 -6.77 -3.20
C GLU A 9 2.95 -5.79 -3.77
N VAL A 10 2.96 -4.58 -3.21
CA VAL A 10 2.17 -3.46 -3.71
C VAL A 10 3.14 -2.35 -4.10
N THR A 11 2.94 -1.83 -5.30
CA THR A 11 3.80 -0.80 -5.87
C THR A 11 2.95 0.37 -6.38
N PHE A 12 3.25 1.58 -5.91
CA PHE A 12 2.63 2.83 -6.36
C PHE A 12 3.66 3.69 -7.11
N LYS A 13 3.24 4.32 -8.20
CA LYS A 13 4.05 5.27 -8.96
C LYS A 13 3.20 6.49 -9.32
N GLY A 14 3.78 7.68 -9.22
CA GLY A 14 3.13 8.94 -9.60
C GLY A 14 1.95 9.34 -8.72
N CYS A 15 2.20 9.48 -7.41
CA CYS A 15 1.22 9.94 -6.43
C CYS A 15 1.07 11.47 -6.47
N ARG A 16 -0.17 11.97 -6.49
CA ARG A 16 -0.51 13.40 -6.41
C ARG A 16 -1.69 13.62 -5.46
N PRO A 17 -1.59 14.56 -4.49
CA PRO A 17 -2.76 14.93 -3.69
C PRO A 17 -3.78 15.67 -4.56
N THR A 18 -5.07 15.43 -4.34
CA THR A 18 -6.15 16.04 -5.13
C THR A 18 -6.57 17.43 -4.63
N GLU A 19 -6.10 17.84 -3.45
CA GLU A 19 -6.38 19.15 -2.84
C GLU A 19 -5.14 20.07 -2.91
N PRO A 20 -5.31 21.41 -2.94
CA PRO A 20 -4.21 22.37 -3.15
C PRO A 20 -3.20 22.41 -1.97
N ALA A 21 -2.24 21.49 -2.05
CA ALA A 21 -0.79 21.47 -1.80
C ALA A 21 -0.10 22.34 -0.73
N SER A 22 -0.75 23.25 -0.01
CA SER A 22 0.01 24.20 0.82
C SER A 22 0.62 23.59 2.09
N ASN A 23 0.08 22.47 2.61
CA ASN A 23 0.65 21.77 3.79
C ASN A 23 0.45 20.23 3.74
N PHE A 24 0.34 19.64 2.56
CA PHE A 24 0.18 18.18 2.50
C PHE A 24 1.53 17.49 2.67
N ASP A 25 1.70 16.82 3.80
CA ASP A 25 2.74 15.80 3.95
C ASP A 25 2.59 14.79 2.79
N LYS A 26 3.62 14.70 1.95
CA LYS A 26 3.65 13.86 0.74
C LYS A 26 3.93 12.41 1.11
N SER A 27 2.99 11.82 1.83
CA SER A 27 3.06 10.43 2.22
C SER A 27 1.71 9.73 2.10
N VAL A 28 1.77 8.43 1.86
CA VAL A 28 0.60 7.55 1.95
C VAL A 28 0.98 6.30 2.72
N ASP A 29 0.18 5.97 3.72
CA ASP A 29 0.35 4.75 4.50
C ASP A 29 -0.62 3.68 4.00
N ILE A 30 -0.08 2.51 3.67
CA ILE A 30 -0.84 1.36 3.21
C ILE A 30 -0.71 0.18 4.19
N GLN A 31 -1.82 -0.52 4.39
CA GLN A 31 -1.91 -1.69 5.26
C GLN A 31 -2.57 -2.83 4.49
N LEU A 32 -2.06 -4.04 4.65
CA LEU A 32 -2.69 -5.25 4.12
C LEU A 32 -3.73 -5.78 5.10
N TYR A 33 -4.82 -6.33 4.57
CA TYR A 33 -5.94 -6.89 5.32
C TYR A 33 -6.39 -8.25 4.74
N THR A 34 -6.89 -9.14 5.59
CA THR A 34 -7.59 -10.36 5.16
C THR A 34 -8.96 -10.05 4.58
N ALA A 35 -9.34 -10.72 3.49
CA ALA A 35 -10.72 -10.69 3.01
C ALA A 35 -11.66 -11.39 4.01
N GLY A 36 -12.94 -11.02 4.02
CA GLY A 36 -13.99 -11.69 4.80
C GLY A 36 -14.26 -11.10 6.18
N PHE A 37 -13.27 -10.49 6.85
CA PHE A 37 -13.47 -9.76 8.12
C PHE A 37 -12.55 -8.53 8.31
N GLY A 38 -11.54 -8.35 7.46
CA GLY A 38 -10.70 -7.14 7.46
C GLY A 38 -9.73 -7.08 8.63
N ASP A 39 -9.10 -8.20 9.01
CA ASP A 39 -8.04 -8.21 10.01
C ASP A 39 -6.74 -7.67 9.41
N LYS A 40 -5.99 -6.88 10.19
CA LYS A 40 -4.70 -6.31 9.75
C LYS A 40 -3.65 -7.40 9.59
N VAL A 41 -2.88 -7.32 8.51
CA VAL A 41 -1.86 -8.30 8.15
C VAL A 41 -0.49 -7.63 8.02
N GLY A 42 0.46 -8.05 8.85
CA GLY A 42 1.82 -7.54 8.83
C GLY A 42 1.93 -6.03 9.12
N PRO A 43 3.11 -5.44 8.90
CA PRO A 43 3.36 -4.05 9.25
C PRO A 43 2.68 -3.08 8.28
N LEU A 44 2.37 -1.89 8.81
CA LEU A 44 2.04 -0.71 8.03
C LEU A 44 3.23 -0.32 7.15
N LYS A 45 2.97 0.20 5.95
CA LYS A 45 4.00 0.62 5.00
C LYS A 45 3.81 2.07 4.61
N HIS A 46 4.89 2.82 4.63
CA HIS A 46 4.92 4.26 4.39
C HIS A 46 5.53 4.57 3.02
N PHE A 47 4.75 5.20 2.15
CA PHE A 47 5.15 5.54 0.77
C PHE A 47 5.33 7.04 0.63
N THR A 48 6.52 7.46 0.21
CA THR A 48 6.87 8.88 -0.05
C THR A 48 7.41 9.07 -1.46
N LYS A 49 8.24 8.13 -1.94
CA LYS A 49 8.89 8.20 -3.26
C LYS A 49 7.91 8.32 -4.42
N CYS A 50 6.70 7.77 -4.30
CA CYS A 50 5.71 7.87 -5.36
C CYS A 50 5.27 9.32 -5.63
N PHE A 51 5.39 10.23 -4.66
CA PHE A 51 5.12 11.66 -4.82
C PHE A 51 6.27 12.44 -5.51
N GLU A 52 7.40 11.79 -5.75
CA GLU A 52 8.62 12.38 -6.32
C GLU A 52 8.89 11.86 -7.75
N LEU A 53 7.83 11.51 -8.49
CA LEU A 53 7.91 10.86 -9.83
C LEU A 53 8.66 9.52 -9.84
N SER A 54 8.90 8.94 -8.66
CA SER A 54 9.54 7.64 -8.48
C SER A 54 8.51 6.58 -8.07
N THR A 55 9.00 5.43 -7.65
CA THR A 55 8.19 4.28 -7.26
C THR A 55 8.32 4.02 -5.77
N SER A 56 7.20 3.78 -5.09
CA SER A 56 7.17 3.22 -3.73
C SER A 56 6.67 1.78 -3.79
N THR A 57 7.42 0.88 -3.16
CA THR A 57 7.16 -0.56 -3.18
C THR A 57 7.18 -1.08 -1.75
N ALA A 58 6.22 -1.95 -1.43
CA ALA A 58 6.18 -2.67 -0.17
C ALA A 58 5.87 -4.14 -0.40
N THR A 59 6.55 -4.98 0.38
CA THR A 59 6.36 -6.42 0.39
C THR A 59 5.85 -6.91 1.74
N TRP A 60 5.01 -7.93 1.68
CA TRP A 60 4.56 -8.77 2.79
C TRP A 60 4.86 -10.22 2.43
N THR A 61 5.51 -10.92 3.35
CA THR A 61 5.93 -12.32 3.19
C THR A 61 5.47 -13.14 4.38
N GLY A 62 5.45 -14.47 4.24
CA GLY A 62 5.00 -15.32 5.33
C GLY A 62 3.51 -15.21 5.60
N LEU A 63 2.75 -14.79 4.59
CA LEU A 63 1.30 -14.70 4.71
C LEU A 63 0.70 -16.11 4.68
N PRO A 64 -0.30 -16.40 5.53
CA PRO A 64 -1.06 -17.63 5.41
C PRO A 64 -1.77 -17.69 4.03
N LYS A 65 -2.23 -18.88 3.63
CA LYS A 65 -3.05 -18.98 2.42
C LYS A 65 -4.36 -18.24 2.64
N GLY A 66 -4.70 -17.34 1.73
CA GLY A 66 -5.92 -16.54 1.84
C GLY A 66 -6.03 -15.48 0.75
N LEU A 67 -7.16 -14.78 0.78
CA LEU A 67 -7.41 -13.61 -0.04
C LEU A 67 -7.10 -12.35 0.77
N TYR A 68 -6.42 -11.40 0.14
CA TYR A 68 -5.97 -10.16 0.77
C TYR A 68 -6.36 -8.96 -0.07
N TYR A 69 -6.50 -7.82 0.59
CA TYR A 69 -6.59 -6.52 -0.07
C TYR A 69 -5.74 -5.52 0.71
N PHE A 70 -5.16 -4.55 0.00
CA PHE A 70 -4.51 -3.42 0.65
C PHE A 70 -5.51 -2.28 0.81
N LYS A 71 -5.30 -1.46 1.83
CA LYS A 71 -6.05 -0.22 2.07
C LYS A 71 -5.09 0.91 2.37
N ILE A 72 -5.37 2.07 1.78
CA ILE A 72 -4.77 3.34 2.21
C ILE A 72 -5.41 3.74 3.54
N VAL A 73 -4.60 3.85 4.59
CA VAL A 73 -5.10 4.15 5.95
C VAL A 73 -4.82 5.60 6.37
N LYS A 74 -3.75 6.21 5.85
CA LYS A 74 -3.41 7.61 6.10
C LYS A 74 -2.85 8.25 4.84
N ILE A 75 -3.13 9.53 4.68
CA ILE A 75 -2.54 10.39 3.65
C ILE A 75 -1.98 11.62 4.37
N GLY A 76 -0.68 11.84 4.23
CA GLY A 76 0.02 12.90 4.96
C GLY A 76 -0.16 12.79 6.47
N GLY A 77 0.07 11.59 7.04
CA GLY A 77 -0.02 11.34 8.48
C GLY A 77 -1.44 11.25 9.08
N GLU A 78 -2.47 11.64 8.34
CA GLU A 78 -3.85 11.73 8.83
C GLU A 78 -4.79 10.70 8.18
N SER A 79 -5.71 10.17 8.97
CA SER A 79 -6.82 9.33 8.52
C SER A 79 -8.10 10.18 8.45
N HIS A 80 -8.35 10.81 7.30
CA HIS A 80 -9.52 11.65 7.10
C HIS A 80 -10.23 11.29 5.79
N GLU A 81 -11.56 11.19 5.82
CA GLU A 81 -12.39 10.62 4.75
C GLU A 81 -12.36 11.45 3.46
N LEU A 82 -12.08 12.74 3.59
CA LEU A 82 -11.99 13.68 2.47
C LEU A 82 -10.62 13.64 1.76
N LYS A 83 -9.59 13.08 2.40
CA LYS A 83 -8.25 13.03 1.80
C LYS A 83 -8.22 12.00 0.68
N LYS A 84 -7.77 12.44 -0.49
CA LYS A 84 -7.62 11.60 -1.68
C LYS A 84 -6.26 11.85 -2.31
N ILE A 85 -5.76 10.81 -2.96
CA ILE A 85 -4.59 10.87 -3.82
C ILE A 85 -4.94 10.26 -5.17
N ASP A 86 -4.44 10.88 -6.23
CA ASP A 86 -4.36 10.25 -7.54
C ASP A 86 -3.05 9.47 -7.61
N VAL A 87 -3.10 8.27 -8.16
CA VAL A 87 -1.93 7.42 -8.37
C VAL A 87 -1.90 7.00 -9.84
N ASP A 88 -0.84 7.37 -10.55
CA ASP A 88 -0.71 7.05 -11.98
C ASP A 88 -0.71 5.55 -12.25
N GLN A 89 -0.05 4.78 -11.38
CA GLN A 89 0.05 3.34 -11.53
C GLN A 89 0.08 2.65 -10.18
N VAL A 90 -0.79 1.65 -10.06
CA VAL A 90 -0.80 0.67 -8.97
C VAL A 90 -0.51 -0.71 -9.56
N ARG A 91 0.44 -1.42 -8.97
CA ARG A 91 0.74 -2.83 -9.29
C ARG A 91 0.65 -3.67 -8.03
N VAL A 92 0.09 -4.86 -8.18
CA VAL A 92 0.06 -5.89 -7.14
C VAL A 92 0.69 -7.15 -7.72
N ASP A 93 1.74 -7.65 -7.08
CA ASP A 93 2.43 -8.87 -7.46
C ASP A 93 2.31 -9.92 -6.34
N THR A 94 1.82 -11.11 -6.68
CA THR A 94 1.68 -12.25 -5.78
C THR A 94 2.44 -13.48 -6.30
N THR A 95 3.24 -13.33 -7.36
CA THR A 95 3.80 -14.44 -8.15
C THR A 95 5.08 -15.05 -7.57
N LEU A 96 5.69 -14.41 -6.56
CA LEU A 96 6.76 -15.03 -5.77
C LEU A 96 6.24 -16.03 -4.72
N ALA A 97 4.93 -16.28 -4.66
CA ALA A 97 4.36 -17.41 -3.93
C ALA A 97 4.39 -18.65 -4.85
N ASP A 98 5.38 -19.52 -4.69
CA ASP A 98 5.56 -20.80 -5.43
C ASP A 98 5.45 -21.99 -4.46
#